data_AF-A0A2H9SK90-F1
#
_entry.id   AF-A0A2H9SK90-F1
#
_cell.length_a   1.000
_cell.length_b   1.000
_cell.length_c   1.000
_cell.angle_alpha   90.00
_cell.angle_beta   90.00
_cell.angle_gamma   90.00
#
_symmetry.space_group_name_H-M   'P 1'
#
loop_
_entity.id
_entity.type
_entity.pdbx_description
1 polymer ?
#
loop_
_entity_poly.entity_id
_entity_poly.type
_entity_poly.pdbx_seq_one_letter_code
_entity_poly.pdbx_strand_id
1 'polypeptide(L)'
;MYCKYIFKEFTMSESLFERLGGQYAVNTAVDIFYRKMLEDERVSHFFDDIDMDQQILKQKGFLTMVFGGPNQYSGKNMREGHAPLLKRGLNDMHVDIVIEHLGATLNELGATVDDIEQVAAIANSVRDDVLGRS
;
A
#
# COMPACT_ATOMS: atom_id res chain seq x y z
N MET A 1 -0.89 -51.21 8.37
CA MET A 1 0.08 -50.80 9.41
C MET A 1 0.80 -49.56 8.89
N TYR A 2 0.44 -48.40 9.43
CA TYR A 2 1.08 -47.07 9.42
C TYR A 2 2.08 -46.69 8.31
N CYS A 3 1.75 -45.60 7.60
CA CYS A 3 2.70 -44.50 7.44
C CYS A 3 1.94 -43.16 7.47
N LYS A 4 1.61 -42.74 8.70
CA LYS A 4 1.14 -41.40 9.04
C LYS A 4 2.35 -40.47 9.07
N TYR A 5 2.64 -39.83 7.95
CA TYR A 5 3.34 -38.55 7.92
C TYR A 5 2.55 -37.68 6.94
N ILE A 6 1.30 -37.32 7.27
CA ILE A 6 1.01 -35.96 7.75
C ILE A 6 2.23 -35.05 7.52
N PHE A 7 2.33 -34.53 6.30
CA PHE A 7 2.86 -33.20 6.10
C PHE A 7 2.07 -32.31 7.06
N LYS A 8 2.67 -32.07 8.22
CA LYS A 8 2.31 -30.93 9.04
C LYS A 8 2.71 -29.77 8.14
N GLU A 9 1.74 -29.21 7.42
CA GLU A 9 1.92 -27.98 6.66
C GLU A 9 2.64 -27.00 7.59
N PHE A 10 3.91 -26.78 7.30
CA PHE A 10 4.69 -25.77 7.95
C PHE A 10 4.33 -24.49 7.21
N THR A 11 3.14 -23.97 7.48
CA THR A 11 2.78 -22.61 7.06
C THR A 11 3.62 -21.68 7.93
N MET A 12 4.87 -21.47 7.52
CA MET A 12 5.46 -20.15 7.72
C MET A 12 4.44 -19.18 7.17
N SER A 13 3.86 -18.31 8.00
CA SER A 13 2.83 -17.39 7.50
C SER A 13 3.42 -16.64 6.32
N GLU A 14 2.95 -16.94 5.11
CA GLU A 14 3.43 -16.28 3.91
C GLU A 14 3.23 -14.78 4.10
N SER A 15 4.25 -13.98 3.76
CA SER A 15 4.11 -12.53 3.83
C SER A 15 2.96 -12.12 2.92
N LEU A 16 2.32 -11.00 3.23
CA LEU A 16 1.26 -10.47 2.38
C LEU A 16 1.74 -10.30 0.93
N PHE A 17 3.02 -9.96 0.73
CA PHE A 17 3.66 -9.91 -0.58
C PHE A 17 3.54 -11.24 -1.34
N GLU A 18 3.88 -12.38 -0.72
CA GLU A 18 3.77 -13.70 -1.36
C GLU A 18 2.31 -14.05 -1.62
N ARG A 19 1.41 -13.81 -0.66
CA ARG A 19 -0.02 -14.09 -0.81
C ARG A 19 -0.68 -13.29 -1.93
N LEU A 20 -0.21 -12.06 -2.17
CA LEU A 20 -0.67 -11.22 -3.26
C LEU A 20 -0.11 -11.63 -4.64
N GLY A 21 0.85 -12.55 -4.72
CA GLY A 21 1.47 -12.97 -5.99
C GLY A 21 2.81 -12.28 -6.29
N GLY A 22 3.46 -11.73 -5.26
CA GLY A 22 4.82 -11.21 -5.33
C GLY A 22 4.97 -9.92 -6.15
N GLN A 23 6.18 -9.71 -6.69
CA GLN A 23 6.57 -8.41 -7.25
C GLN A 23 5.70 -7.98 -8.44
N TYR A 24 5.27 -8.93 -9.27
CA TYR A 24 4.40 -8.62 -10.41
C TYR A 24 3.08 -8.03 -9.94
N ALA A 25 2.43 -8.68 -8.97
CA ALA A 25 1.17 -8.22 -8.42
C ALA A 25 1.28 -6.86 -7.72
N VAL A 26 2.36 -6.63 -6.95
CA VAL A 26 2.62 -5.32 -6.34
C VAL A 26 2.78 -4.23 -7.40
N ASN A 27 3.52 -4.51 -8.48
CA ASN A 27 3.69 -3.54 -9.55
C ASN A 27 2.35 -3.19 -10.20
N THR A 28 1.54 -4.21 -10.50
CA THR A 28 0.19 -4.02 -11.07
C THR A 28 -0.72 -3.26 -10.11
N ALA A 29 -0.69 -3.58 -8.81
CA ALA A 29 -1.45 -2.87 -7.80
C ALA A 29 -1.09 -1.38 -7.76
N VAL A 30 0.20 -1.04 -7.77
CA VAL A 30 0.63 0.37 -7.74
C VAL A 30 0.15 1.13 -8.98
N ASP A 31 0.23 0.51 -10.15
CA ASP A 31 -0.20 1.14 -11.41
C ASP A 31 -1.72 1.40 -11.43
N ILE A 32 -2.52 0.44 -10.95
CA ILE A 32 -3.99 0.59 -10.83
C ILE A 32 -4.33 1.63 -9.75
N PHE A 33 -3.68 1.56 -8.58
CA PHE A 33 -3.90 2.49 -7.47
C PHE A 33 -3.66 3.95 -7.89
N TYR A 34 -2.55 4.24 -8.57
CA TYR A 34 -2.28 5.61 -9.00
C TYR A 34 -3.22 6.08 -10.10
N ARG A 35 -3.69 5.20 -11.00
CA ARG A 35 -4.75 5.58 -11.94
C ARG A 35 -5.98 6.08 -11.19
N LYS A 36 -6.44 5.34 -10.18
CA LYS A 36 -7.59 5.74 -9.35
C LYS A 36 -7.34 7.06 -8.62
N MET A 37 -6.16 7.24 -8.03
CA MET A 37 -5.79 8.47 -7.33
C MET A 37 -5.75 9.69 -8.27
N LEU A 38 -5.28 9.53 -9.51
CA LEU A 38 -5.19 10.61 -10.48
C LEU A 38 -6.55 10.92 -11.13
N GLU A 39 -7.48 9.96 -11.17
CA GLU A 39 -8.84 10.14 -11.68
C GLU A 39 -9.82 10.67 -10.61
N ASP A 40 -9.45 10.66 -9.32
CA ASP A 40 -10.29 11.14 -8.22
C ASP A 40 -9.99 12.60 -7.87
N GLU A 41 -10.90 13.51 -8.27
CA GLU A 41 -10.80 14.96 -8.04
C GLU A 41 -10.59 15.35 -6.56
N ARG A 42 -11.01 14.49 -5.62
CA ARG A 42 -10.83 14.73 -4.18
C ARG A 42 -9.35 14.69 -3.75
N VAL A 43 -8.47 14.04 -4.52
CA VAL A 43 -7.06 13.81 -4.16
C VAL A 43 -6.07 14.09 -5.30
N SER A 44 -6.51 14.07 -6.57
CA SER A 44 -5.64 14.21 -7.74
C SER A 44 -4.81 15.49 -7.73
N HIS A 45 -5.39 16.59 -7.24
CA HIS A 45 -4.74 17.90 -7.14
C HIS A 45 -3.46 17.89 -6.28
N PHE A 46 -3.25 16.91 -5.39
CA PHE A 46 -1.98 16.79 -4.65
C PHE A 46 -0.80 16.42 -5.57
N PHE A 47 -1.07 15.87 -6.74
CA PHE A 47 -0.09 15.32 -7.67
C PHE A 47 0.26 16.25 -8.85
N ASP A 48 -0.38 17.41 -8.99
CA ASP A 48 -0.23 18.32 -10.14
C ASP A 48 1.23 18.70 -10.47
N ASP A 49 2.09 18.82 -9.45
CA ASP A 49 3.50 19.21 -9.58
C ASP A 49 4.47 18.03 -9.34
N ILE A 50 3.99 16.79 -9.42
CA ILE A 50 4.77 15.59 -9.10
C ILE A 50 5.17 14.85 -10.38
N ASP A 51 6.45 14.48 -10.46
CA ASP A 51 6.92 13.51 -11.44
C ASP A 51 6.33 12.12 -11.09
N MET A 52 5.24 11.77 -11.78
CA MET A 52 4.49 10.56 -11.49
C MET A 52 5.25 9.28 -11.83
N ASP A 53 6.16 9.31 -12.80
CA ASP A 53 6.98 8.14 -13.13
C ASP A 53 7.92 7.82 -11.97
N GLN A 54 8.58 8.84 -11.42
CA GLN A 54 9.42 8.70 -10.23
C GLN A 54 8.62 8.32 -8.98
N GLN A 55 7.42 8.87 -8.84
CA GLN A 55 6.55 8.59 -7.71
C GLN A 55 6.03 7.15 -7.72
N ILE A 56 5.62 6.64 -8.88
CA ILE A 56 5.19 5.24 -9.06
C ILE A 56 6.34 4.28 -8.72
N LEU A 57 7.57 4.56 -9.19
CA LEU A 57 8.74 3.72 -8.88
C LEU A 57 9.04 3.66 -7.38
N LYS A 58 8.99 4.81 -6.69
CA LYS A 58 9.17 4.87 -5.23
C LYS A 58 8.08 4.10 -4.50
N GLN A 59 6.83 4.22 -4.96
CA GLN A 59 5.69 3.55 -4.31
C GLN A 59 5.73 2.03 -4.52
N LYS A 60 6.21 1.53 -5.66
CA LYS A 60 6.45 0.09 -5.87
C LYS A 60 7.42 -0.45 -4.83
N GLY A 61 8.54 0.25 -4.59
CA GLY A 61 9.49 -0.12 -3.54
C GLY A 61 8.90 -0.04 -2.13
N PHE A 62 8.11 1.00 -1.85
CA PHE A 62 7.45 1.18 -0.56
C PHE A 62 6.41 0.09 -0.27
N LEU A 63 5.51 -0.23 -1.21
CA LEU A 63 4.49 -1.26 -1.00
C LEU A 63 5.10 -2.67 -0.94
N THR A 64 6.17 -2.96 -1.71
CA THR A 64 6.93 -4.19 -1.51
C THR A 64 7.47 -4.28 -0.08
N MET A 65 8.00 -3.19 0.49
CA MET A 65 8.47 -3.15 1.88
C MET A 65 7.33 -3.41 2.88
N VAL A 66 6.22 -2.69 2.73
CA VAL A 66 5.06 -2.75 3.63
C VAL A 66 4.42 -4.13 3.63
N PHE A 67 4.35 -4.81 2.49
CA PHE A 67 3.77 -6.15 2.39
C PHE A 67 4.73 -7.27 2.81
N GLY A 68 5.94 -6.93 3.28
CA GLY A 68 6.93 -7.89 3.74
C GLY A 68 7.69 -8.59 2.62
N GLY A 69 7.80 -7.95 1.45
CA GLY A 69 8.63 -8.38 0.33
C GLY A 69 10.05 -7.81 0.38
N PRO A 70 10.93 -8.29 -0.53
CA PRO A 70 12.31 -7.83 -0.60
C PRO A 70 12.37 -6.37 -1.07
N ASN A 71 12.94 -5.48 -0.27
CA ASN A 71 13.01 -4.05 -0.61
C ASN A 71 14.33 -3.40 -0.21
N GLN A 72 14.61 -2.26 -0.81
CA GLN A 72 15.68 -1.33 -0.43
C GLN A 72 15.13 0.10 -0.34
N TYR A 73 13.90 0.25 0.17
CA TYR A 73 13.25 1.57 0.19
C TYR A 73 14.08 2.56 1.00
N SER A 74 14.49 3.65 0.34
CA SER A 74 15.34 4.72 0.89
C SER A 74 14.65 6.09 0.84
N GLY A 75 13.33 6.10 0.67
CA GLY A 75 12.55 7.34 0.63
C GLY A 75 12.44 8.02 2.00
N LYS A 76 11.83 9.20 2.00
CA LYS A 76 11.50 9.93 3.23
C LYS A 76 10.55 9.12 4.10
N ASN A 77 10.60 9.32 5.41
CA ASN A 77 9.56 8.79 6.29
C ASN A 77 8.19 9.45 5.98
N MET A 78 7.11 8.83 6.46
CA MET A 78 5.73 9.29 6.19
C MET A 78 5.53 10.75 6.58
N ARG A 79 6.07 11.19 7.71
CA ARG A 79 5.93 12.57 8.19
C ARG A 79 6.63 13.57 7.29
N GLU A 80 7.89 13.35 6.96
CA GLU A 80 8.68 14.23 6.10
C GLU A 80 8.18 14.26 4.65
N GLY A 81 7.67 13.12 4.16
CA GLY A 81 7.11 13.01 2.82
C GLY A 81 5.84 13.82 2.63
N HIS A 82 4.96 13.83 3.64
CA HIS A 82 3.62 14.44 3.56
C HIS A 82 3.53 15.84 4.18
N ALA A 83 4.52 16.29 4.95
CA ALA A 83 4.53 17.62 5.58
C ALA A 83 4.21 18.79 4.63
N PRO A 84 4.71 18.84 3.37
CA PRO A 84 4.35 19.91 2.44
C PRO A 84 2.85 19.92 2.07
N LEU A 85 2.20 18.76 2.09
CA LEU A 85 0.79 18.59 1.70
C LEU A 85 -0.18 19.10 2.77
N LEU A 86 0.25 19.16 4.04
CA LEU A 86 -0.56 19.73 5.12
C LEU A 86 -0.95 21.18 4.83
N LYS A 87 -0.02 21.97 4.29
CA LYS A 87 -0.27 23.37 3.88
C LYS A 87 -1.23 23.47 2.69
N ARG A 88 -1.41 22.38 1.95
CA ARG A 88 -2.31 22.26 0.78
C ARG A 88 -3.66 21.66 1.17
N GLY A 89 -3.90 21.38 2.46
CA GLY A 89 -5.19 20.90 2.96
C GLY A 89 -5.29 19.40 3.21
N LEU A 90 -4.18 18.65 3.19
CA LEU A 90 -4.16 17.23 3.55
C LEU A 90 -4.80 17.02 4.94
N ASN A 91 -5.71 16.04 5.04
CA ASN A 91 -6.54 15.80 6.23
C ASN A 91 -7.05 14.34 6.23
N ASP A 92 -7.86 13.96 7.22
CA ASP A 92 -8.35 12.59 7.40
C ASP A 92 -9.09 12.02 6.20
N MET A 93 -9.95 12.82 5.56
CA MET A 93 -10.71 12.39 4.38
C MET A 93 -9.75 11.95 3.26
N HIS A 94 -8.63 12.64 3.07
CA HIS A 94 -7.65 12.27 2.05
C HIS A 94 -6.95 10.94 2.37
N VAL A 95 -6.69 10.67 3.66
CA VAL A 95 -6.16 9.37 4.09
C VAL A 95 -7.20 8.27 3.88
N ASP A 96 -8.48 8.54 4.18
CA ASP A 96 -9.57 7.60 3.94
C ASP A 96 -9.71 7.24 2.46
N ILE A 97 -9.60 8.23 1.57
CA ILE A 97 -9.64 8.03 0.11
C ILE A 97 -8.47 7.17 -0.37
N VAL A 98 -7.26 7.37 0.17
CA VAL A 98 -6.10 6.52 -0.15
C VAL A 98 -6.37 5.08 0.26
N ILE A 99 -6.93 4.84 1.45
CA ILE A 99 -7.28 3.50 1.93
C ILE A 99 -8.40 2.88 1.08
N GLU A 100 -9.41 3.66 0.71
CA GLU A 100 -10.51 3.26 -0.18
C GLU A 100 -9.96 2.76 -1.53
N HIS A 101 -9.12 3.55 -2.20
CA HIS A 101 -8.53 3.19 -3.49
C HIS A 101 -7.60 2.00 -3.40
N LEU A 102 -6.81 1.90 -2.33
CA LEU A 102 -5.94 0.76 -2.10
C LEU A 102 -6.75 -0.54 -1.91
N GLY A 103 -7.81 -0.49 -1.12
CA GLY A 103 -8.73 -1.62 -0.92
C GLY A 103 -9.43 -2.03 -2.22
N ALA A 104 -9.92 -1.06 -3.00
CA ALA A 104 -10.54 -1.32 -4.30
C ALA A 104 -9.58 -1.99 -5.29
N THR A 105 -8.33 -1.49 -5.36
CA THR A 105 -7.28 -2.09 -6.19
C THR A 105 -6.98 -3.54 -5.79
N LEU A 106 -6.84 -3.82 -4.50
CA LEU A 106 -6.55 -5.17 -4.02
C LEU A 106 -7.71 -6.13 -4.30
N ASN A 107 -8.95 -5.65 -4.12
CA ASN A 107 -10.15 -6.40 -4.47
C ASN A 107 -10.20 -6.73 -5.97
N GLU A 108 -9.86 -5.78 -6.86
CA GLU A 108 -9.76 -6.01 -8.31
C GLU A 108 -8.72 -7.07 -8.69
N LEU A 109 -7.67 -7.21 -7.88
CA LEU A 109 -6.61 -8.21 -8.06
C LEU A 109 -6.94 -9.55 -7.38
N GLY A 110 -8.12 -9.69 -6.78
CA GLY A 110 -8.58 -10.93 -6.16
C GLY A 110 -8.02 -11.18 -4.76
N ALA A 111 -7.51 -10.15 -4.07
CA ALA A 111 -7.14 -10.26 -2.66
C ALA A 111 -8.36 -10.63 -1.80
N THR A 112 -8.12 -11.35 -0.71
CA THR A 112 -9.19 -11.71 0.22
C THR A 112 -9.62 -10.51 1.06
N VAL A 113 -10.79 -10.60 1.70
CA VAL A 113 -11.26 -9.58 2.65
C VAL A 113 -10.24 -9.39 3.77
N ASP A 114 -9.70 -10.49 4.31
CA ASP A 114 -8.69 -10.46 5.36
C ASP A 114 -7.40 -9.74 4.92
N ASP A 115 -6.95 -9.93 3.68
CA ASP A 115 -5.79 -9.22 3.13
C ASP A 115 -6.06 -7.72 3.00
N ILE A 116 -7.25 -7.34 2.51
CA ILE A 116 -7.65 -5.93 2.36
C ILE A 116 -7.73 -5.25 3.73
N GLU A 117 -8.34 -5.90 4.72
CA GLU A 117 -8.43 -5.39 6.10
C GLU A 117 -7.05 -5.24 6.73
N GLN A 118 -6.14 -6.20 6.51
CA GLN A 118 -4.76 -6.11 6.99
C GLN A 118 -4.02 -4.92 6.36
N VAL A 119 -4.16 -4.71 5.04
CA VAL A 119 -3.53 -3.56 4.37
C VAL A 119 -4.12 -2.24 4.85
N ALA A 120 -5.45 -2.16 4.98
CA ALA A 120 -6.12 -0.97 5.49
C ALA A 120 -5.65 -0.63 6.90
N ALA A 121 -5.49 -1.64 7.77
CA ALA A 121 -4.97 -1.44 9.12
C ALA A 121 -3.53 -0.90 9.12
N ILE A 122 -2.65 -1.43 8.27
CA ILE A 122 -1.27 -0.95 8.14
C ILE A 122 -1.24 0.49 7.61
N ALA A 123 -2.00 0.79 6.55
CA ALA A 123 -2.09 2.15 6.02
C ALA A 123 -2.64 3.15 7.05
N ASN A 124 -3.65 2.73 7.84
CA ASN A 124 -4.21 3.56 8.88
C ASN A 124 -3.26 3.76 10.07
N SER A 125 -2.36 2.82 10.35
CA SER A 125 -1.40 2.92 11.46
C SER A 125 -0.40 4.08 11.32
N VAL A 126 -0.18 4.57 10.10
CA VAL A 126 0.72 5.70 9.81
C VAL A 126 -0.03 7.02 9.59
N ARG A 127 -1.35 7.06 9.83
CA ARG A 127 -2.20 8.25 9.63
C ARG A 127 -1.65 9.47 10.37
N ASP A 128 -1.28 9.31 11.64
CA ASP A 128 -0.81 10.44 12.45
C ASP A 128 0.53 10.98 11.93
N ASP A 129 1.41 10.14 11.38
CA ASP A 129 2.62 10.61 10.73
C ASP A 129 2.31 11.37 9.44
N VAL A 130 1.43 10.84 8.59
CA VAL A 130 0.97 11.50 7.35
C VAL A 130 0.34 12.86 7.66
N LEU A 131 -0.40 12.96 8.76
CA LEU A 131 -1.12 14.17 9.18
C LEU A 131 -0.30 15.07 10.13
N GLY A 132 0.94 14.70 10.44
CA GLY A 132 1.83 15.48 11.30
C GLY A 132 1.37 15.60 12.76
N ARG A 133 0.60 14.63 13.25
CA ARG A 133 0.04 14.55 14.62
C ARG A 133 0.99 13.82 15.57
N SER A 134 0.67 13.81 16.86
CA SER A 134 1.45 13.16 17.93
C SER A 134 0.51 12.53 18.96
#